data_AF-A0A5K1G1A0-F1
#
_entry.id   AF-A0A5K1G1A0-F1
#
_cell.length_a   1.000
_cell.length_b   1.000
_cell.length_c   1.000
_cell.angle_alpha   90.00
_cell.angle_beta   90.00
_cell.angle_gamma   90.00
#
_symmetry.space_group_name_H-M   'P 1'
#
loop_
_entity.id
_entity.type
_entity.pdbx_description
1 polymer ?
#
loop_
_entity_poly.entity_id
_entity_poly.type
_entity_poly.pdbx_seq_one_letter_code
_entity_poly.pdbx_strand_id
1 'polypeptide(L)' 'VRFIVMGNLFCSEHRIHRRFDLKGSSYGRSTDKPEGEIDETTTLKDLDLNFVFRLERHWFQELL' A
#
# COMPACT_ATOMS: atom_id res chain seq x y z
N VAL A 1 -21.35 -20.74 -2.49
CA VAL A 1 -20.24 -19.77 -2.50
C VAL A 1 -20.79 -18.43 -2.95
N ARG A 2 -20.48 -17.33 -2.24
CA ARG A 2 -20.80 -15.96 -2.68
C ARG A 2 -19.49 -15.26 -3.01
N PHE A 3 -19.40 -14.62 -4.16
CA PHE A 3 -18.25 -13.84 -4.57
C PHE A 3 -18.73 -12.51 -5.16
N ILE A 4 -17.86 -11.51 -5.14
CA ILE A 4 -18.11 -10.20 -5.71
C ILE A 4 -17.01 -9.95 -6.75
N VAL A 5 -17.41 -9.45 -7.92
CA VAL A 5 -16.49 -8.99 -8.96
C VAL A 5 -16.32 -7.48 -8.80
N MET A 6 -15.08 -7.01 -8.74
CA MET A 6 -14.74 -5.59 -8.62
C MET A 6 -13.60 -5.24 -9.58
N GLY A 7 -13.42 -3.94 -9.85
CA GLY A 7 -12.32 -3.46 -10.69
C GLY A 7 -10.95 -3.64 -10.03
N ASN A 8 -9.94 -3.99 -10.82
CA ASN A 8 -8.55 -4.00 -10.36
C ASN A 8 -7.97 -2.59 -10.48
N LEU A 9 -7.65 -1.99 -9.33
CA LEU A 9 -7.08 -0.63 -9.26
C LEU A 9 -5.69 -0.52 -9.90
N PHE A 10 -4.91 -1.61 -9.95
CA PHE A 10 -3.50 -1.58 -10.34
C PHE A 10 -3.21 -2.27 -11.68
N CYS A 11 -4.21 -2.36 -12.55
CA CYS A 11 -4.07 -2.98 -13.87
C CYS A 11 -3.33 -2.04 -14.83
N SER A 12 -1.99 -2.05 -14.80
CA SER A 12 -1.14 -1.23 -15.66
C SER A 12 0.07 -2.02 -16.17
N GLU A 13 0.71 -1.51 -17.23
CA GLU A 13 1.97 -2.06 -17.78
C GLU A 13 3.17 -1.90 -16.82
N HIS A 14 3.00 -1.17 -15.71
CA HIS A 14 4.07 -0.84 -14.77
C HIS A 14 4.05 -1.81 -13.59
N ARG A 15 5.23 -2.32 -13.22
CA ARG A 15 5.36 -3.22 -12.06
C ARG A 15 5.20 -2.45 -10.75
N ILE A 16 4.45 -3.04 -9.83
CA ILE A 16 4.35 -2.56 -8.46
C ILE A 16 5.55 -3.06 -7.66
N HIS A 17 6.42 -2.15 -7.25
CA HIS A 17 7.62 -2.48 -6.48
C HIS A 17 7.36 -2.67 -4.98
N ARG A 18 6.39 -1.93 -4.43
CA ARG A 18 5.97 -2.04 -3.03
C ARG A 18 4.47 -1.85 -2.91
N ARG A 19 3.86 -2.56 -1.96
CA ARG A 19 2.41 -2.52 -1.69
C ARG A 19 2.21 -2.16 -0.22
N PHE A 20 1.25 -1.29 0.04
CA PHE A 20 0.90 -0.87 1.40
C PHE A 20 -0.62 -0.99 1.61
N ASP A 21 -1.02 -1.62 2.70
CA ASP A 21 -2.36 -1.50 3.29
C ASP A 21 -2.22 -0.46 4.41
N LEU A 22 -2.89 0.70 4.29
CA LEU A 22 -2.84 1.79 5.27
C LEU A 22 -4.24 2.04 5.84
N LYS A 23 -4.33 2.17 7.16
CA LYS A 23 -5.61 2.37 7.88
C LYS A 23 -5.57 3.51 8.89
N GLY A 24 -4.39 4.08 9.17
CA GLY A 24 -4.19 5.17 10.13
C GLY A 24 -4.11 4.73 11.60
N SER A 25 -4.21 3.42 11.88
CA SER A 25 -4.09 2.85 13.22
C SER A 25 -2.71 2.21 13.44
N SER A 26 -2.30 1.98 14.69
CA SER A 26 -1.00 1.37 15.02
C SER A 26 -1.07 -0.10 15.44
N TYR A 27 -2.11 -0.50 16.17
CA TYR A 27 -2.18 -1.85 16.74
C TYR A 27 -2.36 -2.92 15.64
N GLY A 28 -1.44 -3.88 15.58
CA GLY A 28 -1.45 -4.94 14.56
C GLY A 28 -1.09 -4.48 13.14
N ARG A 29 -0.52 -3.26 12.99
CA ARG A 29 -0.19 -2.65 11.70
C ARG A 29 1.30 -2.70 11.36
N SER A 30 1.94 -3.81 11.69
CA SER A 30 3.25 -4.20 11.16
C SER A 30 3.16 -5.57 10.48
N THR A 31 4.11 -5.84 9.61
CA THR A 31 4.31 -7.12 8.92
C THR A 31 5.12 -8.07 9.78
N ASP A 32 4.78 -9.35 9.77
CA ASP A 32 5.48 -10.38 10.55
C ASP A 32 6.78 -10.87 9.88
N LYS A 33 7.04 -10.46 8.64
CA LYS A 33 8.26 -10.82 7.89
C LYS A 33 9.44 -9.93 8.30
N PRO A 34 10.63 -10.50 8.50
CA PRO A 34 11.85 -9.72 8.70
C PRO A 34 12.23 -8.97 7.41
N GLU A 35 12.97 -7.86 7.54
CA GLU A 35 13.31 -6.99 6.40
C GLU A 35 13.99 -7.72 5.23
N GLY A 36 14.81 -8.73 5.52
CA GLY A 36 15.50 -9.53 4.49
C GLY A 36 14.59 -10.46 3.67
N GLU A 37 13.34 -10.67 4.10
CA GLU A 37 12.34 -11.52 3.43
C GLU A 37 11.21 -10.69 2.79
N ILE A 38 11.30 -9.36 2.85
CA ILE A 38 10.32 -8.47 2.20
C ILE A 38 10.59 -8.47 0.70
N ASP A 39 9.57 -8.87 -0.05
CA ASP A 39 9.54 -8.84 -1.51
C ASP A 39 8.40 -7.94 -2.03
N GLU A 40 8.29 -7.80 -3.34
CA GLU A 40 7.28 -6.96 -3.99
C GLU A 40 5.84 -7.50 -3.85
N THR A 41 5.70 -8.77 -3.43
CA THR A 41 4.40 -9.39 -3.18
C THR A 41 3.91 -9.14 -1.76
N THR A 42 4.82 -8.78 -0.87
CA THR A 42 4.55 -8.48 0.53
C THR A 42 3.77 -7.18 0.66
N THR A 43 2.64 -7.24 1.37
CA THR A 43 1.82 -6.07 1.64
C THR A 43 2.22 -5.48 2.99
N LEU A 44 2.95 -4.38 2.95
CA LEU A 44 3.42 -3.63 4.11
C LEU A 44 2.25 -2.86 4.77
N LYS A 45 2.42 -2.48 6.04
CA LYS A 45 1.39 -1.80 6.83
C LYS A 45 1.87 -0.45 7.36
N ASP A 46 1.02 0.21 8.14
CA ASP A 46 1.24 1.58 8.65
C ASP A 46 2.58 1.75 9.40
N LEU A 47 3.00 0.78 10.23
CA LEU A 47 4.26 0.85 10.98
C LEU A 47 5.49 0.45 10.15
N ASP A 48 5.28 -0.22 9.03
CA ASP A 48 6.37 -0.61 8.11
C ASP A 48 6.67 0.52 7.10
N LEU A 49 5.82 1.55 7.04
CA LEU A 49 5.97 2.67 6.11
C LEU A 49 7.04 3.64 6.58
N ASN A 50 8.21 3.58 5.96
CA ASN A 50 9.35 4.46 6.20
C ASN A 50 9.54 5.54 5.11
N PHE A 51 8.50 5.82 4.33
CA PHE A 51 8.53 6.82 3.25
C PHE A 51 7.62 8.01 3.54
N VAL A 52 7.98 9.15 2.96
CA VAL A 52 7.11 10.31 2.81
C VAL A 52 6.84 10.52 1.33
N PHE A 53 5.57 10.56 0.94
CA PHE A 53 5.17 10.78 -0.44
C PHE A 53 4.98 12.28 -0.71
N ARG A 54 5.70 12.80 -1.70
CA ARG A 54 5.52 14.18 -2.15
C ARG A 54 4.62 14.20 -3.38
N LEU A 55 3.51 14.93 -3.28
CA LEU A 55 2.59 15.18 -4.37
C LEU A 55 2.68 16.65 -4.81
N GLU A 56 2.40 16.92 -6.07
CA GLU A 56 2.21 18.29 -6.52
C GLU A 56 0.96 18.90 -5.88
N ARG A 57 0.97 20.22 -5.68
CA ARG A 57 -0.05 20.91 -4.88
C ARG A 57 -1.48 20.67 -5.38
N HIS A 58 -1.70 20.68 -6.70
CA HIS A 58 -3.03 20.44 -7.28
C HIS A 58 -3.57 19.03 -6.95
N TRP A 59 -2.80 17.97 -7.19
CA TRP A 59 -3.16 16.59 -6.80
C TRP A 59 -3.43 16.44 -5.31
N PHE A 60 -2.64 17.10 -4.46
CA PHE A 60 -2.88 17.07 -3.02
C PHE A 60 -4.23 17.71 -2.64
N GLN A 61 -4.63 18.78 -3.32
CA GLN A 61 -5.91 19.44 -3.09
C GLN A 61 -7.09 18.62 -3.60
N GLU A 62 -6.94 17.84 -4.67
CA GLU A 62 -8.01 16.96 -5.16
C GLU A 62 -8.22 15.71 -4.30
N LEU A 63 -7.19 15.27 -3.57
CA LEU A 63 -7.24 14.10 -2.69
C LEU A 63 -7.84 14.37 -1.29
N LEU A 64 -7.94 15.64 -0.89
CA LEU A 64 -8.52 16.08 0.39
C LEU A 64 -9.98 16.50 0.24
#